data_AF-A0A5C8AV24-F1
#
_entry.id   AF-A0A5C8AV24-F1
#
_cell.length_a   1.000
_cell.length_b   1.000
_cell.length_c   1.000
_cell.angle_alpha   90.00
_cell.angle_beta   90.00
_cell.angle_gamma   90.00
#
_symmetry.space_group_name_H-M   'P 1'
#
loop_
_entity.id
_entity.type
_entity.pdbx_description
1 polymer ?
#
loop_
_entity_poly.entity_id
_entity_poly.type
_entity_poly.pdbx_seq_one_letter_code
_entity_poly.pdbx_strand_id
1 'polypeptide(L)'
;MTITLHTKDGAKTAQVILSGSHQLISDITESEGGEDLGPSPHDLYDAALASCKALTLMWYANKKGIAIEHIETKIERDDSQERQGVYKLRAALYIRGTFTDQEFDQLKAVAEKCPVHKLMTSVTTEITTQVERAA
;
A
#
# COMPACT_ATOMS: atom_id res chain seq x y z
N MET A 1 -16.53 4.60 6.17
CA MET A 1 -15.45 5.53 5.77
C MET A 1 -15.53 5.67 4.27
N THR A 2 -15.40 6.89 3.75
CA THR A 2 -15.55 7.14 2.31
C THR A 2 -14.28 7.81 1.80
N ILE A 3 -13.70 7.26 0.74
CA ILE A 3 -12.66 7.92 -0.06
C ILE A 3 -13.39 8.53 -1.24
N THR A 4 -13.20 9.82 -1.47
CA THR A 4 -13.81 10.53 -2.60
C THR A 4 -12.72 11.00 -3.53
N LEU A 5 -13.07 11.16 -4.80
CA LEU A 5 -12.09 11.43 -5.82
C LEU A 5 -12.73 12.26 -6.94
N HIS A 6 -11.97 13.19 -7.49
CA HIS A 6 -12.36 13.99 -8.65
C HIS A 6 -11.18 14.16 -9.60
N THR A 7 -11.47 14.36 -10.88
CA THR A 7 -10.44 14.67 -11.88
C THR A 7 -9.73 15.96 -11.49
N LYS A 8 -8.40 15.93 -11.56
CA LYS A 8 -7.59 17.13 -11.37
C LYS A 8 -7.84 18.13 -12.50
N ASP A 9 -8.10 19.39 -12.18
CA ASP A 9 -8.31 20.44 -13.18
C ASP A 9 -7.15 20.50 -14.19
N GLY A 10 -7.52 20.45 -15.47
CA GLY A 10 -6.61 20.49 -16.61
C GLY A 10 -5.90 19.17 -16.91
N ALA A 11 -6.07 18.14 -16.08
CA ALA A 11 -5.44 16.85 -16.30
C ALA A 11 -6.26 15.94 -17.22
N LYS A 12 -5.57 15.03 -17.92
CA LYS A 12 -6.17 14.00 -18.77
C LYS A 12 -6.74 12.85 -17.95
N THR A 13 -5.94 12.36 -17.01
CA THR A 13 -6.24 11.14 -16.23
C THR A 13 -5.99 11.33 -14.75
N ALA A 14 -5.23 12.36 -14.34
CA ALA A 14 -4.88 12.54 -12.94
C ALA A 14 -6.11 12.79 -12.07
N GLN A 15 -6.08 12.16 -10.90
CA GLN A 15 -7.16 12.06 -9.95
C GLN A 15 -6.72 12.61 -8.60
N VAL A 16 -7.53 13.48 -7.99
CA VAL A 16 -7.31 13.98 -6.64
C VAL A 16 -8.07 13.11 -5.64
N ILE A 17 -7.33 12.30 -4.89
CA ILE A 17 -7.87 11.41 -3.85
C ILE A 17 -8.00 12.19 -2.54
N LEU A 18 -9.20 12.16 -1.94
CA LEU A 18 -9.48 12.72 -0.62
C LEU A 18 -9.82 11.60 0.38
N SER A 19 -9.00 11.48 1.43
CA SER A 19 -9.18 10.52 2.52
C SER A 19 -9.09 11.24 3.87
N GLY A 20 -10.24 11.59 4.44
CA GLY A 20 -10.30 12.48 5.60
C GLY A 20 -9.70 13.85 5.28
N SER A 21 -8.73 14.30 6.07
CA SER A 21 -7.98 15.54 5.84
C SER A 21 -6.76 15.37 4.92
N HIS A 22 -6.54 14.17 4.37
CA HIS A 22 -5.38 13.88 3.53
C HIS A 22 -5.77 13.92 2.05
N GLN A 23 -4.86 14.47 1.25
CA GLN A 23 -4.98 14.56 -0.20
C GLN A 23 -3.81 13.83 -0.85
N LEU A 24 -4.10 13.00 -1.86
CA LEU A 24 -3.10 12.35 -2.70
C LEU A 24 -3.46 12.55 -4.18
N ILE A 25 -2.48 12.37 -5.05
CA ILE A 25 -2.71 12.26 -6.50
C ILE A 25 -2.54 10.80 -6.90
N SER A 26 -3.41 10.34 -7.80
CA SER A 26 -3.14 9.14 -8.59
C SER A 26 -3.20 9.50 -10.07
N ASP A 27 -2.26 8.99 -10.83
CA ASP A 27 -2.23 9.18 -12.28
C ASP A 27 -1.60 7.95 -12.94
N ILE A 28 -1.68 7.85 -14.25
CA ILE A 28 -0.97 6.84 -15.03
C ILE A 28 0.20 7.48 -15.78
N THR A 29 1.12 6.64 -16.24
CA THR A 29 2.32 7.11 -16.95
C THR A 29 1.95 7.80 -18.26
N GLU A 30 2.87 8.61 -18.80
CA GLU A 30 2.71 9.18 -20.14
C GLU A 30 2.52 8.10 -21.22
N SER A 31 3.20 6.95 -21.08
CA SER A 31 3.07 5.83 -22.03
C SER A 31 1.69 5.17 -22.00
N GLU A 32 0.94 5.32 -20.92
CA GLU A 32 -0.44 4.84 -20.77
C GLU A 32 -1.47 5.95 -21.08
N GLY A 33 -1.01 7.15 -21.45
CA GLY A 33 -1.85 8.27 -21.85
C GLY A 33 -2.07 9.33 -20.77
N GLY A 34 -1.43 9.18 -19.60
CA GLY A 34 -1.51 10.14 -18.50
C GLY A 34 -0.41 11.19 -18.53
N GLU A 35 -0.17 11.78 -17.37
CA GLU A 35 0.78 12.89 -17.20
C GLU A 35 1.80 12.61 -16.08
N ASP A 36 1.82 11.38 -15.55
CA ASP A 36 2.73 10.93 -14.49
C ASP A 36 2.75 11.88 -13.28
N LEU A 37 1.60 12.48 -12.93
CA LEU A 37 1.49 13.48 -11.86
C LEU A 37 1.47 12.87 -10.45
N GLY A 38 1.42 11.55 -10.36
CA GLY A 38 1.38 10.80 -9.11
C GLY A 38 1.41 9.29 -9.34
N PRO A 39 1.50 8.51 -8.27
CA PRO A 39 1.55 7.05 -8.34
C PRO A 39 0.32 6.47 -9.05
N SER A 40 0.52 5.37 -9.78
CA SER A 40 -0.59 4.60 -10.35
C SER A 40 -1.47 4.00 -9.24
N PRO A 41 -2.73 3.64 -9.56
CA PRO A 41 -3.57 2.92 -8.61
C PRO A 41 -2.92 1.64 -8.07
N HIS A 42 -2.17 0.92 -8.91
CA HIS A 42 -1.41 -0.24 -8.48
C HIS A 42 -0.26 0.13 -7.54
N ASP A 43 0.45 1.25 -7.77
CA ASP A 43 1.50 1.73 -6.86
C ASP A 43 0.94 2.08 -5.48
N LEU A 44 -0.25 2.69 -5.45
CA LEU A 44 -0.96 2.96 -4.21
C LEU A 44 -1.39 1.67 -3.50
N TYR A 45 -1.83 0.65 -4.23
CA TYR A 45 -2.16 -0.67 -3.69
C TYR A 45 -0.93 -1.36 -3.06
N ASP A 46 0.19 -1.35 -3.76
CA ASP A 46 1.46 -1.91 -3.26
C ASP A 46 1.99 -1.13 -2.06
N ALA A 47 1.89 0.21 -2.10
CA ALA A 47 2.27 1.08 -1.00
C ALA A 47 1.38 0.85 0.24
N ALA A 48 0.11 0.49 0.07
CA ALA A 48 -0.76 0.10 1.18
C ALA A 48 -0.22 -1.17 1.88
N LEU A 49 0.29 -2.15 1.13
CA LEU A 49 0.97 -3.32 1.72
C LEU A 49 2.25 -2.92 2.44
N ALA A 50 3.11 -2.13 1.79
CA ALA A 50 4.39 -1.67 2.33
C ALA A 50 4.21 -0.94 3.67
N SER A 51 3.34 0.07 3.68
CA SER A 51 3.02 0.88 4.86
C SER A 51 2.40 0.04 5.97
N CYS A 52 1.47 -0.87 5.65
CA CYS A 52 0.85 -1.73 6.65
C CYS A 52 1.87 -2.65 7.34
N LYS A 53 2.85 -3.16 6.58
CA LYS A 53 3.94 -3.97 7.15
C LYS A 53 4.83 -3.14 8.09
N ALA A 54 5.26 -1.95 7.68
CA ALA A 54 6.04 -1.05 8.53
C ALA A 54 5.29 -0.68 9.82
N LEU A 55 4.02 -0.26 9.69
CA LEU A 55 3.16 0.09 10.82
C LEU A 55 2.97 -1.08 11.80
N THR A 56 2.83 -2.30 11.28
CA THR A 56 2.68 -3.50 12.13
C THR A 56 3.93 -3.76 12.96
N LEU A 57 5.12 -3.62 12.36
CA LEU A 57 6.38 -3.73 13.09
C LEU A 57 6.53 -2.65 14.15
N MET A 58 6.29 -1.39 13.81
CA MET A 58 6.36 -0.27 14.75
C MET A 58 5.40 -0.46 15.92
N TRP A 59 4.15 -0.85 15.63
CA TRP A 59 3.14 -1.13 16.66
C TRP A 59 3.58 -2.25 17.60
N TYR A 60 4.11 -3.35 17.05
CA TYR A 60 4.57 -4.48 17.85
C TYR A 60 5.78 -4.11 18.71
N ALA A 61 6.75 -3.42 18.13
CA ALA A 61 7.95 -2.97 18.81
C ALA A 61 7.61 -2.05 20.00
N ASN A 62 6.75 -1.05 19.77
CA ASN A 62 6.27 -0.16 20.83
C ASN A 62 5.57 -0.92 21.96
N LYS A 63 4.74 -1.92 21.62
CA LYS A 63 4.05 -2.75 22.61
C LYS A 63 5.00 -3.60 23.45
N LYS A 64 6.16 -3.97 22.90
CA LYS A 64 7.15 -4.86 23.53
C LYS A 64 8.35 -4.11 24.11
N GLY A 65 8.46 -2.81 23.90
CA GLY A 65 9.63 -2.02 24.30
C GLY A 65 10.87 -2.28 23.46
N ILE A 66 10.71 -2.80 22.23
CA ILE A 66 11.82 -3.06 21.31
C ILE A 66 12.21 -1.74 20.64
N ALA A 67 13.47 -1.34 20.72
CA ALA A 67 13.93 -0.05 20.21
C ALA A 67 14.24 -0.13 18.70
N ILE A 68 13.26 0.25 17.87
CA ILE A 68 13.44 0.47 16.44
C ILE A 68 13.68 1.97 16.18
N GLU A 69 14.73 2.29 15.46
CA GLU A 69 15.08 3.65 15.04
C GLU A 69 14.56 3.95 13.64
N HIS A 70 14.56 2.95 12.74
CA HIS A 70 14.18 3.14 11.35
C HIS A 70 13.66 1.85 10.73
N ILE A 71 12.65 1.99 9.87
CA ILE A 71 12.15 0.92 8.99
C ILE A 71 12.08 1.46 7.56
N GLU A 72 12.68 0.72 6.65
CA GLU A 72 12.51 0.89 5.21
C GLU A 72 11.80 -0.34 4.65
N THR A 73 10.85 -0.12 3.74
CA THR A 73 10.12 -1.19 3.05
C THR A 73 10.21 -1.01 1.55
N LYS A 74 10.60 -2.06 0.85
CA LYS A 74 10.64 -2.12 -0.61
C LYS A 74 9.64 -3.17 -1.11
N ILE A 75 8.81 -2.78 -2.07
CA ILE A 75 7.94 -3.71 -2.80
C ILE A 75 8.45 -3.83 -4.23
N GLU A 76 8.63 -5.05 -4.68
CA GLU A 76 8.90 -5.37 -6.08
C GLU A 76 7.68 -6.09 -6.65
N ARG A 77 7.11 -5.53 -7.73
CA ARG A 77 5.92 -6.04 -8.42
C ARG A 77 6.32 -6.87 -9.64
N ASP A 78 5.65 -8.02 -9.79
CA ASP A 78 5.53 -8.76 -11.05
C ASP A 78 4.04 -8.99 -11.34
N ASP A 79 3.51 -8.19 -12.26
CA ASP A 79 2.12 -8.17 -12.72
C ASP A 79 1.95 -8.81 -14.11
N SER A 80 3.00 -9.47 -14.64
CA SER A 80 2.99 -10.09 -15.97
C SER A 80 1.88 -11.15 -16.15
N GLN A 81 1.37 -11.70 -15.04
CA GLN A 81 0.29 -12.70 -15.01
C GLN A 81 -0.98 -12.19 -14.33
N GLU A 82 -1.13 -10.87 -14.12
CA GLU A 82 -2.28 -10.29 -13.44
C GLU A 82 -3.59 -10.67 -14.15
N ARG A 83 -3.60 -10.64 -15.49
CA ARG A 83 -4.76 -11.05 -16.30
C ARG A 83 -5.14 -12.53 -16.15
N GLN A 84 -4.23 -13.35 -15.63
CA GLN A 84 -4.44 -14.77 -15.32
C GLN A 84 -4.83 -14.97 -13.84
N GLY A 85 -5.01 -13.87 -13.09
CA GLY A 85 -5.35 -13.87 -11.68
C GLY A 85 -4.16 -13.95 -10.73
N VAL A 86 -2.92 -13.78 -11.22
CA VAL A 86 -1.70 -13.88 -10.41
C VAL A 86 -0.99 -12.54 -10.37
N TYR A 87 -1.02 -11.90 -9.20
CA TYR A 87 -0.32 -10.65 -8.93
C TYR A 87 0.73 -10.88 -7.85
N LYS A 88 2.03 -10.70 -8.17
CA LYS A 88 3.12 -11.07 -7.28
C LYS A 88 3.79 -9.85 -6.68
N LEU A 89 3.88 -9.82 -5.36
CA LEU A 89 4.58 -8.80 -4.60
C LEU A 89 5.66 -9.43 -3.74
N ARG A 90 6.91 -8.99 -3.92
CA ARG A 90 8.00 -9.30 -3.00
C ARG A 90 8.22 -8.11 -2.07
N ALA A 91 7.94 -8.31 -0.78
CA ALA A 91 8.18 -7.31 0.25
C ALA A 91 9.52 -7.56 0.96
N ALA A 92 10.43 -6.60 0.89
CA ALA A 92 11.67 -6.58 1.67
C ALA A 92 11.59 -5.47 2.72
N LEU A 93 12.00 -5.79 3.95
CA LEU A 93 11.97 -4.87 5.09
C LEU A 93 13.37 -4.78 5.70
N TYR A 94 13.84 -3.56 5.91
CA TYR A 94 15.14 -3.27 6.50
C TYR A 94 14.90 -2.50 7.79
N ILE A 95 15.29 -3.09 8.93
CA ILE A 95 15.02 -2.56 10.26
C ILE A 95 16.37 -2.20 10.90
N ARG A 96 16.48 -0.97 11.41
CA ARG A 96 17.63 -0.51 12.19
C ARG A 96 17.18 -0.11 13.60
N GLY A 97 18.00 -0.43 14.59
CA GLY A 97 17.73 -0.12 16.00
C GLY A 97 18.58 -0.98 16.93
N THR A 98 18.20 -0.99 18.20
CA THR A 98 18.87 -1.78 19.25
C THR A 98 17.92 -2.87 19.74
N PHE A 99 18.18 -4.10 19.34
CA PHE A 99 17.39 -5.27 19.71
C PHE A 99 18.24 -6.54 19.65
N THR A 100 17.83 -7.52 20.43
CA THR A 100 18.44 -8.86 20.47
C THR A 100 18.01 -9.70 19.27
N ASP A 101 18.73 -10.79 18.99
CA ASP A 101 18.33 -11.75 17.95
C ASP A 101 16.92 -12.33 18.22
N GLN A 102 16.58 -12.54 19.49
CA GLN A 102 15.25 -13.03 19.88
C GLN A 102 14.15 -12.02 19.56
N GLU A 103 14.39 -10.73 19.78
CA GLU A 103 13.46 -9.66 19.40
C GLU A 103 13.37 -9.51 17.89
N PHE A 104 14.49 -9.66 17.17
CA PHE A 104 14.49 -9.65 15.71
C PHE A 104 13.68 -10.83 15.13
N ASP A 105 13.77 -12.02 15.72
CA ASP A 105 12.95 -13.18 15.36
C ASP A 105 11.45 -12.91 15.59
N GLN A 106 11.10 -12.24 16.69
CA GLN A 106 9.73 -11.82 16.94
C GLN A 106 9.24 -10.83 15.86
N LEU A 107 10.05 -9.84 15.51
CA LEU A 107 9.75 -8.86 14.46
C LEU A 107 9.52 -9.55 13.10
N LYS A 108 10.39 -10.49 12.71
CA LYS A 108 10.20 -11.31 11.51
C LYS A 108 8.86 -12.05 11.53
N ALA A 109 8.53 -12.70 12.65
CA ALA A 109 7.30 -13.46 12.79
C ALA A 109 6.01 -12.62 12.74
N VAL A 110 6.08 -11.30 12.97
CA VAL A 110 4.91 -10.41 12.86
C VAL A 110 4.85 -9.62 11.55
N ALA A 111 5.96 -9.48 10.82
CA ALA A 111 6.02 -8.76 9.54
C ALA A 111 5.02 -9.30 8.48
N GLU A 112 4.71 -10.60 8.54
CA GLU A 112 3.76 -11.25 7.64
C GLU A 112 2.31 -11.14 8.10
N LYS A 113 2.05 -10.68 9.32
CA LYS A 113 0.72 -10.74 9.94
C LYS A 113 -0.07 -9.44 9.84
N CYS A 114 0.40 -8.49 9.03
CA CYS A 114 -0.25 -7.19 8.89
C CYS A 114 -1.66 -7.32 8.30
N PRO A 115 -2.62 -6.47 8.71
CA PRO A 115 -4.01 -6.54 8.24
C PRO A 115 -4.16 -6.51 6.70
N VAL A 116 -3.41 -5.67 6.00
CA VAL A 116 -3.48 -5.57 4.53
C VAL A 116 -2.97 -6.84 3.86
N HIS A 117 -1.91 -7.49 4.36
CA HIS A 117 -1.48 -8.78 3.84
C HIS A 117 -2.61 -9.82 3.96
N LYS A 118 -3.26 -9.91 5.12
CA LYS A 118 -4.39 -10.83 5.30
C LYS A 118 -5.57 -10.49 4.40
N LEU A 119 -5.87 -9.21 4.21
CA LEU A 119 -6.90 -8.74 3.29
C LEU A 119 -6.63 -9.26 1.86
N MET A 120 -5.37 -9.22 1.42
CA MET A 120 -4.97 -9.66 0.09
C MET A 120 -4.94 -11.18 -0.10
N THR A 121 -4.68 -11.97 0.95
CA THR A 121 -4.38 -13.41 0.79
C THR A 121 -5.37 -14.35 1.46
N SER A 122 -6.23 -13.86 2.34
CA SER A 122 -7.10 -14.73 3.16
C SER A 122 -8.53 -14.23 3.30
N VAL A 123 -8.86 -13.05 2.78
CA VAL A 123 -10.19 -12.45 2.90
C VAL A 123 -10.85 -12.43 1.52
N THR A 124 -12.14 -12.80 1.49
CA THR A 124 -12.98 -12.55 0.32
C THR A 124 -13.37 -11.08 0.28
N THR A 125 -13.01 -10.39 -0.80
CA THR A 125 -13.41 -8.99 -1.02
C THR A 125 -14.56 -8.96 -2.02
N GLU A 126 -15.72 -8.46 -1.60
CA GLU A 126 -16.90 -8.26 -2.46
C GLU A 126 -16.95 -6.82 -2.95
N ILE A 127 -17.05 -6.63 -4.27
CA ILE A 127 -17.09 -5.30 -4.90
C ILE A 127 -18.39 -5.18 -5.70
N THR A 128 -19.12 -4.08 -5.47
CA THR A 128 -20.27 -3.70 -6.27
C THR A 128 -19.97 -2.37 -6.97
N THR A 129 -20.29 -2.28 -8.26
CA THR A 129 -20.05 -1.09 -9.07
C THR A 129 -21.36 -0.50 -9.52
N GLN A 130 -21.51 0.82 -9.36
CA GLN A 130 -22.64 1.60 -9.85
C GLN A 130 -22.10 2.81 -10.63
N VAL A 131 -22.75 3.12 -11.76
CA VAL A 131 -22.39 4.24 -12.62
C VAL A 131 -23.65 5.06 -12.88
N GLU A 132 -23.57 6.35 -12.57
CA GLU A 132 -24.67 7.30 -12.73
C GLU A 132 -24.21 8.52 -13.53
N ARG A 133 -25.15 9.19 -14.20
CA ARG A 133 -24.86 10.49 -14.80
C ARG A 133 -24.85 11.54 -13.70
N ALA A 134 -23.76 12.28 -13.57
CA ALA A 134 -23.73 13.49 -12.77
C ALA A 134 -24.59 14.56 -13.45
N ALA A 135 -25.46 15.22 -12.68
CA ALA A 135 -26.30 16.34 -13.13
C ALA A 135 -25.53 17.66 -13.11
#